data_AF-A0A6N9YN25-F1
#
_entry.id   AF-A0A6N9YN25-F1
#
_cell.length_a   1.000
_cell.length_b   1.000
_cell.length_c   1.000
_cell.angle_alpha   90.00
_cell.angle_beta   90.00
_cell.angle_gamma   90.00
#
_symmetry.space_group_name_H-M   'P 1'
#
loop_
_entity.id
_entity.type
_entity.pdbx_description
1 polymer ?
#
loop_
_entity_poly.entity_id
_entity_poly.type
_entity_poly.pdbx_seq_one_letter_code
_entity_poly.pdbx_strand_id
1 'polypeptide(L)'
;MAVTLINPEGLPKPEVYRQLSIATGSKLVFLAGQVARDPDGRPVGEGDLAAQVEQAYLNIGTALTEIGGSFDDVAKLTIYVVDWSPEKLPQLGEGVARAAATMGVDPVKPITLLGVAALGEPDLLIEVEATAVID
;
A
#
# COMPACT_ATOMS: atom_id res chain seq x y z
N MET A 1 -3.99 17.26 -9.46
CA MET A 1 -3.10 16.37 -8.70
C MET A 1 -3.34 16.64 -7.23
N ALA A 2 -4.03 15.74 -6.55
CA ALA A 2 -4.32 15.91 -5.14
C ALA A 2 -3.06 15.74 -4.28
N VAL A 3 -2.06 14.97 -4.71
CA VAL A 3 -0.87 14.65 -3.90
C VAL A 3 0.44 15.03 -4.60
N THR A 4 1.33 15.73 -3.88
CA THR A 4 2.70 16.06 -4.30
C THR A 4 3.69 15.36 -3.38
N LEU A 5 4.64 14.62 -3.95
CA LEU A 5 5.62 13.82 -3.22
C LEU A 5 6.99 14.50 -3.17
N ILE A 6 7.63 14.53 -1.99
CA ILE A 6 8.85 15.31 -1.78
C ILE A 6 9.88 14.49 -0.99
N ASN A 7 11.13 14.53 -1.44
CA ASN A 7 12.30 14.18 -0.65
C ASN A 7 13.10 15.46 -0.34
N PRO A 8 12.99 16.03 0.88
CA PRO A 8 13.70 17.25 1.25
C PRO A 8 15.22 17.09 1.17
N GLU A 9 15.95 18.18 0.94
CA GLU A 9 17.42 18.15 0.84
C GLU A 9 18.12 17.66 2.11
N GLY A 10 17.53 17.93 3.28
CA GLY A 10 18.08 17.55 4.58
C GLY A 10 17.82 16.10 5.00
N LEU A 11 17.20 15.27 4.16
CA LEU A 11 16.85 13.88 4.47
C LEU A 11 17.36 12.90 3.39
N PRO A 12 17.46 11.60 3.71
CA PRO A 12 17.74 10.58 2.70
C PRO A 12 16.76 10.65 1.52
N LYS A 13 17.23 10.30 0.31
CA LYS A 13 16.45 10.27 -0.92
C LYS A 13 16.20 8.82 -1.36
N PRO A 14 15.31 8.09 -0.68
CA PRO A 14 15.01 6.70 -1.00
C PRO A 14 14.33 6.59 -2.37
N GLU A 15 14.58 5.47 -3.05
CA GLU A 15 13.91 5.13 -4.32
C GLU A 15 12.50 4.58 -4.07
N VAL A 16 12.35 3.73 -3.05
CA VAL A 16 11.15 2.90 -2.80
C VAL A 16 10.05 3.58 -1.97
N TYR A 17 10.32 4.74 -1.38
CA TYR A 17 9.33 5.56 -0.66
C TYR A 17 9.62 7.05 -0.85
N ARG A 18 8.79 7.91 -0.26
CA ARG A 18 9.02 9.37 -0.20
C ARG A 18 8.99 9.85 1.23
N GLN A 19 9.82 10.83 1.55
CA GLN A 19 9.90 11.35 2.92
C GLN A 19 8.59 12.00 3.35
N LEU A 20 7.91 12.71 2.44
CA LEU A 20 6.62 13.32 2.73
C LEU A 20 5.76 13.49 1.48
N SER A 21 4.48 13.75 1.74
CA SER A 21 3.49 14.17 0.75
C SER A 21 2.79 15.45 1.20
N ILE A 22 2.43 16.32 0.26
CA ILE A 22 1.45 17.39 0.46
C ILE A 22 0.18 16.97 -0.27
N ALA A 23 -0.94 16.90 0.45
CA ALA A 23 -2.24 16.55 -0.11
C ALA A 23 -3.20 17.75 -0.11
N THR A 24 -3.88 17.98 -1.23
CA THR A 24 -4.88 19.02 -1.45
C THR A 24 -6.11 18.40 -2.09
N GLY A 25 -7.27 18.60 -1.48
CA GLY A 25 -8.56 18.16 -2.01
C GLY A 25 -9.69 18.50 -1.04
N SER A 26 -10.91 18.05 -1.33
CA SER A 26 -12.10 18.40 -0.55
C SER A 26 -12.53 17.31 0.45
N LYS A 27 -12.12 16.06 0.24
CA LYS A 27 -12.47 14.89 1.06
C LYS A 27 -11.22 14.16 1.54
N LEU A 28 -11.14 13.92 2.83
CA LEU A 28 -10.16 13.04 3.45
C LEU A 28 -10.75 11.63 3.56
N VAL A 29 -10.06 10.64 3.00
CA VAL A 29 -10.51 9.26 2.91
C VAL A 29 -9.61 8.39 3.77
N PHE A 30 -10.22 7.66 4.70
CA PHE A 30 -9.56 6.66 5.53
C PHE A 30 -10.00 5.28 5.07
N LEU A 31 -9.05 4.47 4.62
CA LEU A 31 -9.32 3.09 4.23
C LEU A 31 -9.06 2.18 5.43
N ALA A 32 -9.89 1.16 5.61
CA ALA A 32 -9.52 0.04 6.46
C ALA A 32 -8.25 -0.65 5.91
N GLY A 33 -7.51 -1.34 6.78
CA GLY A 33 -6.38 -2.16 6.34
C GLY A 33 -6.82 -3.18 5.29
N GLN A 34 -6.18 -3.14 4.13
CA GLN A 34 -6.45 -4.07 3.04
C GLN A 34 -5.52 -5.27 3.15
N VAL A 35 -6.12 -6.45 2.97
CA VAL A 35 -5.48 -7.75 3.12
C VAL A 35 -5.66 -8.59 1.85
N ALA A 36 -5.02 -9.75 1.79
CA ALA A 36 -5.08 -10.67 0.65
C ALA A 36 -6.39 -11.46 0.59
N ARG A 37 -7.47 -10.74 0.26
CA ARG A 37 -8.82 -11.28 0.08
C ARG A 37 -9.37 -10.86 -1.28
N ASP A 38 -10.06 -11.78 -1.94
CA ASP A 38 -10.85 -11.50 -3.15
C ASP A 38 -12.21 -10.85 -2.77
N PRO A 39 -13.04 -10.43 -3.74
CA PRO A 39 -14.36 -9.82 -3.46
C PRO A 39 -15.35 -10.73 -2.71
N ASP A 40 -15.16 -12.05 -2.77
CA ASP A 40 -15.96 -13.04 -2.05
C ASP A 40 -15.37 -13.35 -0.66
N GLY A 41 -14.27 -12.69 -0.28
CA GLY A 41 -13.55 -12.89 0.98
C GLY A 41 -12.67 -14.14 1.00
N ARG A 42 -12.35 -14.73 -0.15
CA ARG A 42 -11.46 -15.91 -0.20
C ARG A 42 -9.99 -15.50 -0.13
N PRO A 43 -9.11 -16.34 0.45
CA PRO A 43 -7.68 -16.06 0.50
C PRO A 43 -7.06 -16.04 -0.91
N VAL A 44 -6.13 -15.11 -1.12
CA VAL A 44 -5.30 -15.02 -2.33
C VAL A 44 -3.83 -15.16 -1.92
N GLY A 45 -3.05 -15.98 -2.60
CA GLY A 45 -1.61 -16.09 -2.35
C GLY A 45 -1.25 -16.74 -1.01
N GLU A 46 -1.88 -17.88 -0.66
CA GLU A 46 -1.55 -18.62 0.56
C GLU A 46 -0.04 -18.97 0.61
N GLY A 47 0.65 -18.49 1.65
CA GLY A 47 2.09 -18.67 1.81
C GLY A 47 2.97 -17.85 0.85
N ASP A 48 2.39 -17.04 -0.04
CA ASP A 48 3.11 -16.20 -1.01
C ASP A 48 2.97 -14.72 -0.66
N LEU A 49 4.00 -14.15 -0.01
CA LEU A 49 4.00 -12.74 0.38
C LEU A 49 3.84 -11.81 -0.83
N ALA A 50 4.46 -12.10 -1.99
CA ALA A 50 4.39 -11.20 -3.14
C ALA A 50 2.96 -11.15 -3.71
N ALA A 51 2.29 -12.29 -3.80
CA ALA A 51 0.89 -12.36 -4.22
C ALA A 51 -0.05 -11.67 -3.22
N GLN A 52 0.22 -11.79 -1.91
CA GLN A 52 -0.58 -11.11 -0.89
C GLN A 52 -0.41 -9.58 -0.92
N VAL A 53 0.83 -9.10 -1.11
CA VAL A 53 1.14 -7.68 -1.29
C VAL A 53 0.39 -7.14 -2.51
N GLU A 54 0.47 -7.85 -3.63
CA GLU A 54 -0.21 -7.46 -4.87
C GLU A 54 -1.71 -7.28 -4.61
N GLN A 55 -2.37 -8.30 -4.02
CA GLN A 55 -3.79 -8.25 -3.75
C GLN A 55 -4.18 -7.11 -2.79
N ALA A 56 -3.41 -6.89 -1.72
CA ALA A 56 -3.68 -5.80 -0.78
C ALA A 56 -3.65 -4.42 -1.46
N TYR A 57 -2.69 -4.19 -2.36
CA TYR A 57 -2.59 -2.95 -3.15
C TYR A 57 -3.72 -2.82 -4.17
N LEU A 58 -4.10 -3.91 -4.86
CA LEU A 58 -5.24 -3.90 -5.78
C LEU A 58 -6.57 -3.61 -5.06
N ASN A 59 -6.71 -4.09 -3.82
CA ASN A 59 -7.88 -3.81 -2.99
C ASN A 59 -7.95 -2.33 -2.62
N ILE A 60 -6.82 -1.66 -2.32
CA ILE A 60 -6.77 -0.20 -2.16
C ILE A 60 -7.23 0.50 -3.44
N GLY A 61 -6.70 0.11 -4.60
CA GLY A 61 -7.10 0.68 -5.89
C GLY A 61 -8.59 0.51 -6.18
N THR A 62 -9.15 -0.66 -5.86
CA THR A 62 -10.58 -0.96 -6.00
C THR A 62 -11.42 -0.04 -5.10
N ALA A 63 -11.06 0.10 -3.82
CA ALA A 63 -11.77 0.96 -2.88
C ALA A 63 -11.76 2.43 -3.30
N LEU A 64 -10.63 2.92 -3.83
CA LEU A 64 -10.52 4.29 -4.34
C LEU A 64 -11.33 4.50 -5.62
N THR A 65 -11.34 3.51 -6.52
CA THR A 65 -12.11 3.57 -7.77
C THR A 65 -13.61 3.73 -7.51
N GLU A 66 -14.16 3.08 -6.48
CA GLU A 66 -15.58 3.17 -6.09
C GLU A 66 -16.01 4.61 -5.75
N ILE A 67 -15.08 5.42 -5.24
CA ILE A 67 -15.33 6.83 -4.88
C ILE A 67 -14.81 7.81 -5.94
N GLY A 68 -14.45 7.31 -7.13
CA GLY A 68 -13.95 8.11 -8.25
C GLY A 68 -12.49 8.56 -8.12
N GLY A 69 -11.72 7.98 -7.21
CA GLY A 69 -10.29 8.24 -7.03
C GLY A 69 -9.40 7.17 -7.66
N SER A 70 -8.09 7.32 -7.49
CA SER A 70 -7.08 6.34 -7.90
C SER A 70 -5.96 6.23 -6.85
N PHE A 71 -5.02 5.30 -7.07
CA PHE A 71 -3.86 5.17 -6.18
C PHE A 71 -2.98 6.44 -6.10
N ASP A 72 -3.09 7.34 -7.09
CA ASP A 72 -2.37 8.63 -7.07
C ASP A 72 -2.90 9.59 -6.01
N ASP A 73 -4.12 9.36 -5.51
CA ASP A 73 -4.75 10.13 -4.44
C ASP A 73 -4.32 9.68 -3.04
N VAL A 74 -3.59 8.57 -2.93
CA VAL A 74 -3.03 8.10 -1.66
C VAL A 74 -1.99 9.10 -1.17
N ALA A 75 -2.17 9.58 0.05
CA ALA A 75 -1.24 10.48 0.73
C ALA A 75 -0.20 9.72 1.57
N LYS A 76 -0.58 8.60 2.18
CA LYS A 76 0.31 7.79 3.04
C LYS A 76 -0.13 6.34 3.07
N LEU A 77 0.86 5.44 3.19
CA LEU A 77 0.66 4.02 3.49
C LEU A 77 1.27 3.64 4.84
N THR A 78 0.61 2.73 5.55
CA THR A 78 1.16 1.99 6.68
C THR A 78 1.13 0.50 6.32
N ILE A 79 2.28 -0.17 6.38
CA ILE A 79 2.46 -1.56 5.95
C ILE A 79 2.84 -2.40 7.16
N TYR A 80 2.04 -3.42 7.45
CA TYR A 80 2.29 -4.39 8.49
C TYR A 80 2.67 -5.72 7.85
N VAL A 81 3.83 -6.27 8.20
CA VAL A 81 4.28 -7.57 7.68
C VAL A 81 4.53 -8.51 8.84
N VAL A 82 3.92 -9.69 8.81
CA VAL A 82 4.11 -10.72 9.84
C VAL A 82 5.56 -11.19 9.82
N ASP A 83 6.20 -11.25 10.99
CA ASP A 83 7.58 -11.70 11.19
C ASP A 83 8.57 -11.07 10.20
N TRP A 84 8.52 -9.73 10.08
CA TRP A 84 9.36 -9.01 9.12
C TRP A 84 10.86 -9.30 9.30
N SER A 85 11.53 -9.55 8.18
CA SER A 85 12.98 -9.64 8.08
C SER A 85 13.44 -9.05 6.74
N PRO A 86 14.70 -8.59 6.61
CA PRO A 86 15.23 -8.08 5.33
C PRO A 86 15.14 -9.07 4.18
N GLU A 87 15.10 -10.38 4.45
CA GLU A 87 14.96 -11.44 3.44
C GLU A 87 13.60 -11.40 2.72
N LYS A 88 12.58 -10.79 3.34
CA LYS A 88 11.24 -10.60 2.75
C LYS A 88 11.16 -9.38 1.83
N LEU A 89 12.18 -8.50 1.82
CA LEU A 89 12.18 -7.28 1.03
C LEU A 89 12.03 -7.51 -0.49
N PRO A 90 12.67 -8.51 -1.11
CA PRO A 90 12.47 -8.81 -2.52
C PRO A 90 11.01 -9.17 -2.85
N GLN A 91 10.36 -10.00 -2.02
CA GLN A 91 8.96 -10.40 -2.23
C GLN A 91 8.00 -9.23 -2.01
N LEU A 92 8.27 -8.38 -1.01
CA LEU A 92 7.52 -7.14 -0.82
C LEU A 92 7.62 -6.23 -2.05
N GLY A 93 8.84 -5.98 -2.53
CA GLY A 93 9.07 -5.15 -3.72
C GLY A 93 8.45 -5.73 -4.99
N GLU A 94 8.51 -7.05 -5.16
CA GLU A 94 7.89 -7.75 -6.29
C GLU A 94 6.37 -7.58 -6.30
N GLY A 95 5.69 -7.81 -5.17
CA GLY A 95 4.24 -7.64 -5.09
C GLY A 95 3.80 -6.20 -5.36
N VAL A 96 4.54 -5.21 -4.84
CA VAL A 96 4.30 -3.79 -5.13
C VAL A 96 4.47 -3.50 -6.63
N ALA A 97 5.50 -4.05 -7.27
CA ALA A 97 5.76 -3.85 -8.69
C ALA A 97 4.66 -4.49 -9.57
N ARG A 98 4.17 -5.68 -9.21
CA ARG A 98 3.05 -6.33 -9.91
C ARG A 98 1.77 -5.51 -9.80
N ALA A 99 1.41 -5.06 -8.60
CA ALA A 99 0.24 -4.20 -8.41
C ALA A 99 0.35 -2.90 -9.21
N ALA A 100 1.51 -2.25 -9.19
CA ALA A 100 1.78 -1.03 -9.96
C ALA A 100 1.59 -1.25 -11.47
N ALA A 101 2.10 -2.36 -12.00
CA ALA A 101 1.94 -2.71 -13.41
C ALA A 101 0.46 -2.97 -13.76
N THR A 102 -0.26 -3.69 -12.90
CA THR A 102 -1.69 -3.99 -13.08
C THR A 102 -2.55 -2.73 -13.04
N MET A 103 -2.27 -1.79 -12.13
CA MET A 103 -3.02 -0.53 -11.99
C MET A 103 -2.55 0.56 -12.97
N GLY A 104 -1.33 0.44 -13.53
CA GLY A 104 -0.74 1.47 -14.38
C GLY A 104 -0.37 2.75 -13.64
N VAL A 105 0.06 2.66 -12.37
CA VAL A 105 0.31 3.79 -11.47
C VAL A 105 1.72 3.75 -10.86
N ASP A 106 2.18 4.88 -10.32
CA ASP A 106 3.37 4.91 -9.44
C ASP A 106 2.95 4.57 -7.99
N PRO A 107 3.36 3.42 -7.44
CA PRO A 107 2.97 3.01 -6.10
C PRO A 107 3.77 3.74 -5.00
N VAL A 108 4.77 4.54 -5.37
CA VAL A 108 5.64 5.21 -4.40
C VAL A 108 4.84 6.26 -3.63
N LYS A 109 4.89 6.14 -2.30
CA LYS A 109 4.23 7.01 -1.33
C LYS A 109 5.11 7.16 -0.08
N PRO A 110 4.80 8.07 0.86
CA PRO A 110 5.30 7.95 2.22
C PRO A 110 4.79 6.66 2.85
N ILE A 111 5.72 5.89 3.43
CA ILE A 111 5.45 4.56 3.97
C ILE A 111 5.99 4.48 5.40
N THR A 112 5.24 3.82 6.28
CA THR A 112 5.79 3.22 7.50
C THR A 112 5.69 1.71 7.36
N LEU A 113 6.78 0.98 7.60
CA LEU A 113 6.79 -0.48 7.59
C LEU A 113 7.01 -1.00 9.01
N LEU A 114 6.14 -1.90 9.45
CA LEU A 114 6.21 -2.53 10.77
C LEU A 114 6.27 -4.05 10.63
N GLY A 115 7.21 -4.66 11.35
CA GLY A 115 7.14 -6.09 11.66
C GLY A 115 6.12 -6.33 12.78
N VAL A 116 5.18 -7.23 12.56
CA VAL A 116 4.16 -7.61 13.55
C VAL A 116 4.19 -9.11 13.82
N ALA A 117 3.71 -9.53 14.98
CA ALA A 117 3.66 -10.94 15.34
C ALA A 117 2.49 -11.69 14.67
N ALA A 118 1.40 -10.99 14.33
CA ALA A 118 0.21 -11.54 13.71
C ALA A 118 -0.65 -10.43 13.11
N LEU A 119 -1.61 -10.82 12.27
CA LEU A 119 -2.68 -9.98 11.72
C LEU A 119 -4.06 -10.51 12.14
N GLY A 120 -5.14 -9.97 11.58
CA GLY A 120 -6.51 -10.35 11.93
C GLY A 120 -6.87 -11.82 11.67
N GLU A 121 -6.17 -12.47 10.73
CA GLU A 121 -6.38 -13.87 10.35
C GLU A 121 -5.01 -14.58 10.16
N PRO A 122 -4.91 -15.88 10.46
CA PRO A 122 -3.61 -16.57 10.56
C PRO A 122 -2.90 -16.82 9.22
N ASP A 123 -3.61 -16.79 8.10
CA ASP A 123 -3.07 -16.97 6.76
C ASP A 123 -2.55 -15.67 6.13
N LEU A 124 -2.82 -14.53 6.77
CA LEU A 124 -2.38 -13.21 6.31
C LEU A 124 -0.93 -12.95 6.70
N LEU A 125 -0.13 -12.58 5.69
CA LEU A 125 1.28 -12.22 5.83
C LEU A 125 1.50 -10.71 5.80
N ILE A 126 0.54 -9.96 5.26
CA ILE A 126 0.60 -8.51 5.10
C ILE A 126 -0.78 -7.86 5.24
N GLU A 127 -0.79 -6.66 5.82
CA GLU A 127 -1.92 -5.72 5.81
C GLU A 127 -1.41 -4.33 5.43
N VAL A 128 -2.14 -3.64 4.55
CA VAL A 128 -1.78 -2.30 4.04
C VAL A 128 -2.91 -1.33 4.31
N GLU A 129 -2.65 -0.35 5.16
CA GLU A 129 -3.56 0.77 5.45
C GLU A 129 -3.19 1.97 4.58
N ALA A 130 -4.20 2.66 4.05
CA ALA A 130 -4.03 3.86 3.24
C ALA A 130 -4.86 5.02 3.77
N THR A 131 -4.27 6.22 3.72
CA THR A 131 -5.00 7.49 3.81
C THR A 131 -4.89 8.21 2.48
N ALA A 132 -6.02 8.66 1.93
CA ALA A 132 -6.09 9.32 0.63
C ALA A 132 -6.87 10.65 0.71
N VAL A 133 -6.72 11.49 -0.31
CA VAL A 133 -7.44 12.76 -0.44
C VAL A 133 -7.97 12.90 -1.86
N ILE A 134 -9.26 13.16 -2.02
CA ILE A 134 -9.93 13.35 -3.32
C ILE A 134 -10.75 14.65 -3.33
N ASP A 135 -11.19 15.08 -4.51
CA ASP A 135 -12.11 16.22 -4.68
C ASP A 135 -13.60 15.85 -4.59
#